data_AF-A0A0J7AVR9-F1
#
_entry.id   AF-A0A0J7AVR9-F1
#
_cell.length_a   1.000
_cell.length_b   1.000
_cell.length_c   1.000
_cell.angle_alpha   90.00
_cell.angle_beta   90.00
_cell.angle_gamma   90.00
#
_symmetry.space_group_name_H-M   'P 1'
#
loop_
_entity.id
_entity.type
_entity.pdbx_description
1 polymer ?
#
loop_
_entity_poly.entity_id
_entity_poly.type
_entity_poly.pdbx_seq_one_letter_code
_entity_poly.pdbx_strand_id
1 'polypeptide(L)'
;MELQCQKTLLVGLSGPSSSGKTTLARLLRTVFTPPSTEGNGDVTATTRPFVLHQDDFYKPDDQIPVVTTSSGKLVQDWDTIDALDISQFEATLAYIRDHGHLPAGIKSKEDLNDATDSGVSGETVRLFREQVAQRLRDLALEEQRKRSTAGSDRKYARDTSSFISLALIDGFLLYAPPHDRTHPLRKIHDTIDIPFFLPATYTLVKKRRESRTGYVTIGPAPTPKPSSQRQADKQQLEQEEKRDVNTYTPLETNFWTDPPGYVNDIVWPRYIRDHAWLLLPESTQLGEDVEDLKRLVGEGKNLRDDMGVLVAPGNGECLMEELLRWAVDEVLKGVENMFR
;
A
#
# COMPACT_ATOMS: atom_id res chain seq x y z
N MET A 1 -15.35 -22.40 17.34
CA MET A 1 -14.78 -22.81 16.03
C MET A 1 -13.69 -21.82 15.69
N GLU A 2 -12.43 -22.27 15.64
CA GLU A 2 -11.36 -21.44 15.10
C GLU A 2 -11.45 -21.48 13.57
N LEU A 3 -11.73 -20.32 12.97
CA LEU A 3 -11.66 -20.10 11.52
C LEU A 3 -10.18 -20.23 11.11
N GLN A 4 -9.87 -21.16 10.19
CA GLN A 4 -8.50 -21.39 9.72
C GLN A 4 -8.22 -20.61 8.43
N CYS A 5 -7.10 -19.89 8.37
CA CYS A 5 -6.68 -19.20 7.14
C CYS A 5 -6.32 -20.25 6.09
N GLN A 6 -6.93 -20.16 4.91
CA GLN A 6 -6.64 -21.10 3.82
C GLN A 6 -5.58 -20.55 2.87
N LYS A 7 -5.68 -19.26 2.52
CA LYS A 7 -4.78 -18.55 1.61
C LYS A 7 -4.75 -17.06 1.99
N THR A 8 -3.63 -16.41 1.68
CA THR A 8 -3.45 -14.96 1.84
C THR A 8 -3.33 -14.34 0.45
N LEU A 9 -4.22 -13.40 0.12
CA LEU A 9 -4.20 -12.60 -1.10
C LEU A 9 -3.69 -11.19 -0.77
N LEU A 10 -2.60 -10.76 -1.42
CA LEU A 10 -1.98 -9.45 -1.25
C LEU A 10 -2.32 -8.55 -2.45
N VAL A 11 -3.03 -7.47 -2.18
CA VAL A 11 -3.40 -6.44 -3.17
C VAL A 11 -2.58 -5.21 -2.88
N GLY A 12 -1.70 -4.83 -3.80
CA GLY A 12 -0.94 -3.60 -3.73
C GLY A 12 -1.74 -2.44 -4.30
N LEU A 13 -1.74 -1.31 -3.61
CA LEU A 13 -2.27 -0.04 -4.07
C LEU A 13 -1.10 0.94 -4.10
N SER A 14 -0.51 1.15 -5.28
CA SER A 14 0.60 2.09 -5.50
C SER A 14 0.18 3.31 -6.30
N GLY A 15 1.03 4.33 -6.33
CA GLY A 15 0.80 5.59 -7.04
C GLY A 15 1.32 6.80 -6.26
N PRO A 16 1.31 8.00 -6.85
CA PRO A 16 1.83 9.19 -6.19
C PRO A 16 1.07 9.49 -4.90
N SER A 17 1.74 10.17 -3.96
CA SER A 17 1.08 10.68 -2.76
C SER A 17 -0.15 11.52 -3.16
N SER A 18 -1.24 11.38 -2.40
CA SER A 18 -2.55 12.01 -2.69
C SER A 18 -3.31 11.51 -3.93
N SER A 19 -2.97 10.37 -4.54
CA SER A 19 -3.79 9.79 -5.63
C SER A 19 -5.12 9.18 -5.17
N GLY A 20 -5.29 8.87 -3.89
CA GLY A 20 -6.50 8.28 -3.32
C GLY A 20 -6.37 6.82 -2.85
N LYS A 21 -5.13 6.30 -2.79
CA LYS A 21 -4.80 4.92 -2.36
C LYS A 21 -5.41 4.55 -1.01
N THR A 22 -5.14 5.33 0.02
CA THR A 22 -5.64 5.10 1.39
C THR A 22 -7.15 5.09 1.46
N THR A 23 -7.80 6.02 0.75
CA THR A 23 -9.26 6.05 0.62
C THR A 23 -9.80 4.78 -0.02
N LEU A 24 -9.20 4.34 -1.15
CA LEU A 24 -9.62 3.12 -1.83
C LEU A 24 -9.36 1.86 -0.98
N ALA A 25 -8.22 1.77 -0.30
CA ALA A 25 -7.88 0.66 0.59
C ALA A 25 -8.88 0.54 1.75
N ARG A 26 -9.26 1.66 2.37
CA ARG A 26 -10.27 1.69 3.45
C ARG A 26 -11.67 1.32 2.93
N LEU A 27 -12.05 1.75 1.72
CA LEU A 27 -13.31 1.37 1.09
C LEU A 27 -13.34 -0.12 0.75
N LEU A 28 -12.28 -0.66 0.13
CA LEU A 28 -12.15 -2.09 -0.15
C LEU A 28 -12.20 -2.92 1.14
N ARG A 29 -11.50 -2.50 2.20
CA ARG A 29 -11.61 -3.15 3.52
C ARG A 29 -13.07 -3.22 3.97
N THR A 30 -13.80 -2.11 3.85
CA THR A 30 -15.20 -2.04 4.27
C THR A 30 -16.11 -2.95 3.43
N VAL A 31 -15.96 -2.90 2.11
CA VAL A 31 -16.75 -3.67 1.15
C VAL A 31 -16.50 -5.18 1.28
N PHE A 32 -15.25 -5.59 1.49
CA PHE A 32 -14.88 -7.00 1.67
C PHE A 32 -14.99 -7.47 3.13
N THR A 33 -15.43 -6.61 4.05
CA THR A 33 -15.74 -7.07 5.42
C THR A 33 -17.10 -7.75 5.40
N PRO A 34 -17.18 -9.06 5.72
CA PRO A 34 -18.46 -9.76 5.71
C PRO A 34 -19.48 -9.09 6.64
N PRO A 35 -20.77 -9.07 6.30
CA PRO A 35 -21.81 -8.65 7.25
C PRO A 35 -21.76 -9.55 8.48
N SER A 36 -21.90 -8.94 9.67
CA SER A 36 -21.95 -9.67 10.94
C SER A 36 -23.12 -10.66 10.89
N THR A 37 -22.83 -11.95 10.74
CA THR A 37 -23.85 -13.00 10.78
C THR A 37 -24.25 -13.25 12.22
N GLU A 38 -25.18 -12.46 12.75
CA GLU A 38 -26.07 -12.97 13.78
C GLU A 38 -27.07 -13.91 13.09
N GLY A 39 -26.87 -15.24 13.17
CA GLY A 39 -28.02 -16.13 13.28
C GLY A 39 -28.18 -17.32 12.33
N ASN A 40 -27.37 -17.56 11.29
CA ASN A 40 -27.50 -18.81 10.51
C ASN A 40 -26.15 -19.44 10.24
N GLY A 41 -25.95 -20.65 10.81
CA GLY A 41 -24.74 -21.46 10.72
C GLY A 41 -24.48 -22.07 9.35
N ASP A 42 -24.71 -21.30 8.28
CA ASP A 42 -24.35 -21.71 6.93
C ASP A 42 -22.89 -21.34 6.64
N VAL A 43 -22.20 -22.23 5.92
CA VAL A 43 -20.75 -22.13 5.70
C VAL A 43 -20.47 -20.94 4.78
N THR A 44 -20.19 -19.78 5.38
CA THR A 44 -19.79 -18.59 4.63
C THR A 44 -18.28 -18.68 4.36
N ALA A 45 -17.89 -18.86 3.09
CA ALA A 45 -16.53 -18.45 2.72
C ALA A 45 -16.45 -16.95 2.99
N THR A 46 -15.50 -16.56 3.82
CA THR A 46 -15.34 -15.17 4.25
C THR A 46 -13.97 -14.65 3.83
N THR A 47 -13.91 -13.35 3.61
CA THR A 47 -12.66 -12.60 3.55
C THR A 47 -12.41 -11.96 4.90
N ARG A 48 -11.15 -11.89 5.32
CA ARG A 48 -10.71 -11.07 6.46
C ARG A 48 -9.80 -9.97 5.93
N PRO A 49 -10.37 -8.81 5.55
CA PRO A 49 -9.56 -7.72 5.03
C PRO A 49 -8.86 -6.95 6.15
N PHE A 50 -7.63 -6.54 5.89
CA PHE A 50 -6.92 -5.53 6.68
C PHE A 50 -6.05 -4.68 5.77
N VAL A 51 -5.63 -3.53 6.28
CA VAL A 51 -4.77 -2.59 5.56
C VAL A 51 -3.41 -2.55 6.25
N LEU A 52 -2.34 -2.56 5.46
CA LEU A 52 -0.99 -2.23 5.87
C LEU A 52 -0.57 -0.97 5.11
N HIS A 53 -0.14 0.07 5.82
CA HIS A 53 0.35 1.30 5.20
C HIS A 53 1.88 1.28 5.17
N GLN A 54 2.48 1.57 4.01
CA GLN A 54 3.94 1.71 3.84
C GLN A 54 4.49 2.83 4.73
N ASP A 55 3.69 3.88 4.97
CA ASP A 55 4.04 5.02 5.80
C ASP A 55 4.31 4.63 7.28
N ASP A 56 3.79 3.48 7.74
CA ASP A 56 4.10 2.96 9.08
C ASP A 56 5.59 2.59 9.22
N PHE A 57 6.27 2.35 8.10
CA PHE A 57 7.67 1.97 7.99
C PHE A 57 8.59 3.16 7.67
N TYR A 58 8.12 4.41 7.80
CA TYR A 58 9.05 5.53 7.83
C TYR A 58 10.05 5.38 8.98
N LYS A 59 11.31 5.72 8.67
CA LYS A 59 12.36 5.89 9.67
C LYS A 59 11.95 7.00 10.66
N PRO A 60 12.54 7.01 11.86
CA PRO A 60 12.31 8.09 12.82
C PRO A 60 12.65 9.46 12.25
N ASP A 61 11.98 10.52 12.73
CA ASP A 61 12.12 11.89 12.22
C ASP A 61 13.58 12.36 12.10
N ASP A 62 14.48 12.01 13.03
CA ASP A 62 15.90 12.36 12.98
C ASP A 62 16.73 11.59 11.94
N GLN A 63 16.18 10.54 11.35
CA GLN A 63 16.81 9.67 10.36
C GLN A 63 16.28 9.88 8.94
N ILE A 64 15.29 10.75 8.77
CA ILE A 64 14.79 11.10 7.44
C ILE A 64 15.89 11.84 6.66
N PRO A 65 16.18 11.43 5.40
CA PRO A 65 17.17 12.10 4.56
C PRO A 65 16.87 13.59 4.39
N VAL A 66 17.92 14.40 4.21
CA VAL A 66 17.78 15.84 3.98
C VAL A 66 18.36 16.18 2.61
N VAL A 67 17.62 16.99 1.85
CA VAL A 67 18.01 17.46 0.52
C VAL A 67 17.98 18.99 0.47
N THR A 68 18.72 19.54 -0.49
CA THR A 68 18.72 20.98 -0.78
C THR A 68 17.69 21.27 -1.87
N THR A 69 16.71 22.11 -1.58
CA THR A 69 15.70 22.55 -2.56
C THR A 69 16.31 23.46 -3.63
N SER A 70 15.54 23.75 -4.70
CA SER A 70 15.92 24.71 -5.75
C SER A 70 16.25 26.11 -5.19
N SER A 71 15.63 26.48 -4.07
CA SER A 71 15.88 27.72 -3.34
C SER A 71 17.09 27.68 -2.39
N GLY A 72 17.82 26.56 -2.32
CA GLY A 72 18.99 26.39 -1.44
C GLY A 72 18.66 26.02 0.00
N LYS A 73 17.39 25.74 0.33
CA LYS A 73 16.95 25.39 1.68
C LYS A 73 17.13 23.89 1.93
N LEU A 74 17.63 23.53 3.11
CA LEU A 74 17.66 22.14 3.56
C LEU A 74 16.27 21.72 4.06
N VAL A 75 15.75 20.62 3.53
CA VAL A 75 14.42 20.07 3.85
C VAL A 75 14.50 18.54 3.95
N GLN A 76 13.74 17.95 4.87
CA GLN A 76 13.60 16.50 4.98
C GLN A 76 12.85 15.93 3.78
N ASP A 77 13.41 14.91 3.16
CA ASP A 77 12.85 14.22 2.00
C ASP A 77 12.13 12.95 2.45
N TRP A 78 10.83 13.07 2.65
CA TRP A 78 9.96 11.95 3.01
C TRP A 78 9.56 11.12 1.79
N ASP A 79 9.63 11.67 0.58
CA ASP A 79 9.10 11.03 -0.64
C ASP A 79 10.17 10.20 -1.37
N THR A 80 11.07 9.57 -0.62
CA THR A 80 12.16 8.75 -1.16
C THR A 80 12.26 7.41 -0.45
N ILE A 81 12.74 6.39 -1.17
CA ILE A 81 12.96 5.06 -0.63
C ILE A 81 13.87 5.06 0.62
N ASP A 82 14.84 5.96 0.67
CA ASP A 82 15.79 6.08 1.79
C ASP A 82 15.13 6.57 3.08
N ALA A 83 13.91 7.13 3.02
CA ALA A 83 13.12 7.50 4.19
C ALA A 83 12.43 6.29 4.84
N LEU A 84 12.35 5.15 4.15
CA LEU A 84 11.63 3.95 4.58
C LEU A 84 12.58 2.87 5.11
N ASP A 85 12.13 2.10 6.10
CA ASP A 85 12.73 0.82 6.48
C ASP A 85 12.19 -0.30 5.58
N ILE A 86 12.79 -0.40 4.39
CA ILE A 86 12.41 -1.40 3.38
C ILE A 86 12.62 -2.82 3.88
N SER A 87 13.64 -3.08 4.70
CA SER A 87 13.91 -4.41 5.24
C SER A 87 12.82 -4.86 6.20
N GLN A 88 12.36 -3.99 7.10
CA GLN A 88 11.24 -4.29 7.99
C GLN A 88 9.92 -4.43 7.22
N PHE A 89 9.71 -3.61 6.18
CA PHE A 89 8.53 -3.72 5.33
C PHE A 89 8.48 -5.06 4.58
N GLU A 90 9.60 -5.47 3.95
CA GLU A 90 9.74 -6.78 3.31
C GLU A 90 9.47 -7.94 4.28
N ALA A 91 10.08 -7.91 5.47
CA ALA A 91 9.86 -8.94 6.49
C ALA A 91 8.41 -9.02 6.95
N THR A 92 7.72 -7.87 7.04
CA THR A 92 6.30 -7.82 7.41
C THR A 92 5.41 -8.40 6.32
N LEU A 93 5.69 -8.13 5.04
CA LEU A 93 4.95 -8.72 3.92
C LEU A 93 5.14 -10.23 3.86
N ALA A 94 6.36 -10.73 4.09
CA ALA A 94 6.63 -12.16 4.19
C ALA A 94 5.85 -12.81 5.35
N TYR A 95 5.84 -12.17 6.53
CA TYR A 95 5.04 -12.62 7.66
C TYR A 95 3.55 -12.70 7.31
N ILE A 96 2.99 -11.65 6.70
CA ILE A 96 1.58 -11.60 6.30
C ILE A 96 1.26 -12.71 5.31
N ARG A 97 2.13 -12.96 4.33
CA ARG A 97 1.95 -14.04 3.35
C ARG A 97 1.78 -15.38 4.06
N ASP A 98 2.64 -15.66 5.04
CA ASP A 98 2.68 -16.95 5.76
C ASP A 98 1.57 -17.10 6.83
N HIS A 99 1.18 -16.01 7.50
CA HIS A 99 0.30 -16.07 8.67
C HIS A 99 -1.13 -15.58 8.38
N GLY A 100 -1.33 -14.77 7.34
CA GLY A 100 -2.64 -14.23 6.98
C GLY A 100 -3.17 -13.15 7.93
N HIS A 101 -2.29 -12.48 8.68
CA HIS A 101 -2.63 -11.34 9.52
C HIS A 101 -1.39 -10.48 9.81
N LEU A 102 -1.61 -9.28 10.35
CA LEU A 102 -0.54 -8.38 10.78
C LEU A 102 0.24 -8.96 11.98
N PRO A 103 1.55 -8.71 12.08
CA PRO A 103 2.29 -8.95 13.33
C PRO A 103 1.71 -8.08 14.47
N ALA A 104 1.65 -8.63 15.69
CA ALA A 104 1.01 -7.97 16.83
C ALA A 104 1.62 -6.61 17.22
N GLY A 105 2.88 -6.36 16.85
CA GLY A 105 3.59 -5.11 17.15
C GLY A 105 3.32 -3.97 16.18
N ILE A 106 2.70 -4.23 15.03
CA ILE A 106 2.42 -3.19 14.03
C ILE A 106 1.24 -2.35 14.51
N LYS A 107 1.48 -1.04 14.66
CA LYS A 107 0.45 -0.04 14.94
C LYS A 107 0.47 0.98 13.80
N SER A 108 -0.69 1.15 13.18
CA SER A 108 -0.87 2.09 12.07
C SER A 108 -0.83 3.53 12.59
N LYS A 109 0.19 4.27 12.18
CA LYS A 109 0.33 5.71 12.40
C LYS A 109 -0.53 6.48 11.39
N GLU A 110 -0.69 5.93 10.19
CA GLU A 110 -1.55 6.50 9.13
C GLU A 110 -3.03 6.56 9.54
N ASP A 111 -3.48 5.68 10.43
CA ASP A 111 -4.82 5.74 11.01
C ASP A 111 -4.99 6.85 12.07
N LEU A 112 -3.91 7.55 12.45
CA LEU A 112 -3.95 8.75 13.29
C LEU A 112 -4.12 10.03 12.47
N ASN A 113 -3.92 9.99 11.15
CA ASN A 113 -4.14 11.12 10.26
C ASN A 113 -5.64 11.38 10.05
N ASP A 114 -6.00 12.64 9.78
CA ASP A 114 -7.40 13.04 9.55
C ASP A 114 -8.01 12.26 8.38
N ALA A 115 -9.14 11.59 8.63
CA ALA A 115 -9.89 10.90 7.60
C ALA A 115 -10.63 11.91 6.71
N THR A 116 -10.25 11.96 5.43
CA THR A 116 -10.99 12.73 4.42
C THR A 116 -12.20 11.95 3.92
N ASP A 117 -13.31 12.64 3.67
CA ASP A 117 -14.49 12.04 3.03
C ASP A 117 -14.11 11.43 1.67
N SER A 118 -14.57 10.19 1.44
CA SER A 118 -14.33 9.46 0.20
C SER A 118 -15.15 9.98 -0.99
N GLY A 119 -16.24 10.72 -0.70
CA GLY A 119 -17.21 11.13 -1.71
C GLY A 119 -18.08 9.99 -2.26
N VAL A 120 -17.91 8.76 -1.77
CA VAL A 120 -18.75 7.61 -2.12
C VAL A 120 -19.90 7.50 -1.12
N SER A 121 -21.13 7.42 -1.63
CA SER A 121 -22.31 7.34 -0.77
C SER A 121 -22.33 6.04 0.05
N GLY A 122 -22.89 6.10 1.27
CA GLY A 122 -23.06 4.91 2.10
C GLY A 122 -23.96 3.85 1.46
N GLU A 123 -24.90 4.26 0.59
CA GLU A 123 -25.73 3.36 -0.19
C GLU A 123 -24.92 2.59 -1.23
N THR A 124 -24.04 3.28 -1.97
CA THR A 124 -23.11 2.65 -2.92
C THR A 124 -22.21 1.63 -2.22
N VAL A 125 -21.64 1.98 -1.06
CA VAL A 125 -20.80 1.06 -0.27
C VAL A 125 -21.59 -0.17 0.18
N ARG A 126 -22.84 0.01 0.65
CA ARG A 126 -23.73 -1.09 1.04
C ARG A 126 -24.01 -2.02 -0.14
N LEU A 127 -24.33 -1.46 -1.31
CA LEU A 127 -24.60 -2.23 -2.52
C LEU A 127 -23.39 -3.09 -2.92
N PHE A 128 -22.18 -2.53 -2.95
CA PHE A 128 -20.98 -3.31 -3.26
C PHE A 128 -20.70 -4.39 -2.23
N ARG A 129 -20.92 -4.10 -0.94
CA ARG A 129 -20.77 -5.10 0.14
C ARG A 129 -21.74 -6.27 -0.04
N GLU A 130 -22.99 -6.02 -0.38
CA GLU A 130 -23.99 -7.06 -0.64
C GLU A 130 -23.61 -7.90 -1.86
N GLN A 131 -23.16 -7.27 -2.95
CA GLN A 131 -22.69 -7.95 -4.16
C GLN A 131 -21.49 -8.86 -3.88
N VAL A 132 -20.47 -8.34 -3.18
CA VAL A 132 -19.29 -9.11 -2.78
C VAL A 132 -19.67 -10.27 -1.87
N ALA A 133 -20.52 -10.03 -0.86
CA ALA A 133 -20.98 -11.09 0.03
C ALA A 133 -21.74 -12.19 -0.72
N GLN A 134 -22.56 -11.84 -1.72
CA GLN A 134 -23.24 -12.82 -2.55
C GLN A 134 -22.24 -13.65 -3.37
N ARG A 135 -21.27 -12.99 -4.03
CA ARG A 135 -20.28 -13.68 -4.84
C ARG A 135 -19.40 -14.63 -4.04
N LEU A 136 -18.95 -14.21 -2.85
CA LEU A 136 -18.18 -15.07 -1.96
C LEU A 136 -18.98 -16.30 -1.51
N ARG A 137 -20.29 -16.16 -1.24
CA ARG A 137 -21.17 -17.30 -0.95
C ARG A 137 -21.27 -18.26 -2.13
N ASP A 138 -21.48 -17.75 -3.34
CA ASP A 138 -21.62 -18.58 -4.54
C ASP A 138 -20.35 -19.41 -4.77
N LEU A 139 -19.17 -18.79 -4.65
CA LEU A 139 -17.87 -19.47 -4.75
C LEU A 139 -17.69 -20.55 -3.68
N ALA A 140 -18.09 -20.27 -2.43
CA ALA A 140 -18.06 -21.25 -1.35
C ALA A 140 -18.85 -22.51 -1.69
N LEU A 141 -20.08 -22.32 -2.18
CA LEU A 141 -21.00 -23.40 -2.53
C LEU A 141 -20.49 -24.21 -3.72
N GLU A 142 -19.91 -23.55 -4.72
CA GLU A 142 -19.29 -24.22 -5.87
C GLU A 142 -18.13 -25.13 -5.45
N GLU A 143 -17.25 -24.64 -4.58
CA GLU A 143 -16.12 -25.42 -4.06
C GLU A 143 -16.58 -26.62 -3.22
N GLN A 144 -17.60 -26.44 -2.37
CA GLN A 144 -18.20 -27.55 -1.63
C GLN A 144 -18.79 -28.63 -2.54
N ARG A 145 -19.45 -28.23 -3.64
CA ARG A 145 -19.99 -29.16 -4.64
C ARG A 145 -18.89 -29.96 -5.33
N LYS A 146 -17.79 -29.30 -5.76
CA LYS A 146 -16.63 -29.97 -6.39
C LYS A 146 -15.96 -30.98 -5.45
N ARG A 147 -15.79 -30.65 -4.17
CA ARG A 147 -15.22 -31.58 -3.17
C ARG A 147 -16.12 -32.80 -2.92
N SER A 148 -17.43 -32.60 -2.98
CA SER A 148 -18.42 -33.67 -2.78
C SER A 148 -18.47 -34.67 -3.94
N THR A 149 -18.24 -34.23 -5.18
CA THR A 149 -18.19 -35.10 -6.36
C THR A 149 -16.86 -35.86 -6.52
N ALA A 150 -15.78 -35.41 -5.86
CA ALA A 150 -14.45 -36.00 -5.94
C ALA A 150 -14.21 -37.23 -5.02
N GLY A 151 -15.24 -37.79 -4.37
CA GLY A 151 -15.15 -39.09 -3.69
C GLY A 151 -14.36 -39.14 -2.38
N SER A 152 -14.11 -38.01 -1.72
CA SER A 152 -13.39 -37.97 -0.43
C SER A 152 -14.21 -38.58 0.72
N ASP A 153 -13.63 -39.53 1.44
CA ASP A 153 -14.20 -40.22 2.60
C ASP A 153 -14.79 -39.26 3.64
N ARG A 154 -16.13 -39.30 3.77
CA ARG A 154 -16.97 -38.46 4.63
C ARG A 154 -16.75 -38.62 6.15
N LYS A 155 -15.73 -39.36 6.61
CA LYS A 155 -15.62 -39.76 8.01
C LYS A 155 -14.85 -38.79 8.93
N TYR A 156 -14.15 -37.79 8.37
CA TYR A 156 -13.35 -36.83 9.15
C TYR A 156 -13.40 -35.38 8.64
N ALA A 157 -14.39 -35.01 7.83
CA ALA A 157 -14.57 -33.61 7.43
C ALA A 157 -15.05 -32.79 8.65
N ARG A 158 -14.11 -32.34 9.48
CA ARG A 158 -14.38 -31.29 10.46
C ARG A 158 -14.93 -30.09 9.70
N ASP A 159 -16.00 -29.55 10.25
CA ASP A 159 -16.68 -28.32 9.84
C ASP A 159 -15.76 -27.11 10.11
N THR A 160 -14.64 -27.02 9.39
CA THR A 160 -13.73 -25.88 9.46
C THR A 160 -14.16 -24.87 8.43
N SER A 161 -14.84 -23.83 8.88
CA SER A 161 -15.00 -22.61 8.10
C SER A 161 -13.60 -22.07 7.77
N SER A 162 -13.30 -21.93 6.48
CA SER A 162 -12.07 -21.34 6.00
C SER A 162 -12.32 -19.91 5.52
N PHE A 163 -11.29 -19.07 5.64
CA PHE A 163 -11.33 -17.71 5.15
C PHE A 163 -10.11 -17.40 4.29
N ILE A 164 -10.26 -16.40 3.42
CA ILE A 164 -9.15 -15.79 2.69
C ILE A 164 -8.73 -14.54 3.45
N SER A 165 -7.47 -14.50 3.85
CA SER A 165 -6.87 -13.27 4.35
C SER A 165 -6.68 -12.32 3.17
N LEU A 166 -7.25 -11.12 3.24
CA LEU A 166 -7.12 -10.08 2.20
C LEU A 166 -6.27 -8.94 2.74
N ALA A 167 -5.00 -8.92 2.37
CA ALA A 167 -4.07 -7.87 2.77
C ALA A 167 -4.07 -6.76 1.71
N LEU A 168 -4.53 -5.57 2.09
CA LEU A 168 -4.51 -4.38 1.25
C LEU A 168 -3.27 -3.56 1.61
N ILE A 169 -2.29 -3.50 0.70
CA ILE A 169 -1.00 -2.85 0.94
C ILE A 169 -1.03 -1.47 0.28
N ASP A 170 -1.09 -0.42 1.08
CA ASP A 170 -1.11 0.97 0.61
C ASP A 170 0.29 1.59 0.70
N GLY A 171 0.85 2.07 -0.42
CA GLY A 171 2.15 2.71 -0.43
C GLY A 171 2.41 3.51 -1.69
N PHE A 172 3.39 4.41 -1.68
CA PHE A 172 3.74 5.20 -2.86
C PHE A 172 4.88 4.56 -3.68
N LEU A 173 5.61 3.61 -3.10
CA LEU A 173 6.72 2.88 -3.71
C LEU A 173 6.58 1.37 -3.48
N LEU A 174 5.69 0.71 -4.22
CA LEU A 174 5.48 -0.75 -4.09
C LEU A 174 6.04 -1.58 -5.26
N TYR A 175 6.26 -0.97 -6.43
CA TYR A 175 6.57 -1.72 -7.65
C TYR A 175 7.95 -1.41 -8.21
N ALA A 176 8.59 -2.46 -8.72
CA ALA A 176 9.85 -2.40 -9.44
C ALA A 176 9.67 -2.58 -10.96
N PRO A 177 10.58 -2.05 -11.79
CA PRO A 177 10.62 -2.33 -13.22
C PRO A 177 10.68 -3.85 -13.50
N PRO A 178 9.98 -4.37 -14.53
CA PRO A 178 9.89 -5.81 -14.80
C PRO A 178 11.24 -6.52 -15.01
N HIS A 179 12.21 -5.82 -15.62
CA HIS A 179 13.50 -6.38 -16.02
C HIS A 179 14.66 -6.06 -15.06
N ASP A 180 14.41 -5.28 -14.01
CA ASP A 180 15.42 -4.97 -12.99
C ASP A 180 15.23 -5.87 -11.76
N ARG A 181 16.00 -6.97 -11.73
CA ARG A 181 15.98 -7.93 -10.61
C ARG A 181 16.74 -7.43 -9.38
N THR A 182 17.57 -6.42 -9.55
CA THR A 182 18.38 -5.82 -8.47
C THR A 182 17.68 -4.62 -7.82
N HIS A 183 16.56 -4.18 -8.40
CA HIS A 183 15.78 -3.06 -7.87
C HIS A 183 15.41 -3.29 -6.40
N PRO A 184 15.59 -2.30 -5.51
CA PRO A 184 15.29 -2.44 -4.09
C PRO A 184 13.85 -2.88 -3.79
N LEU A 185 12.88 -2.47 -4.62
CA LEU A 185 11.47 -2.84 -4.47
C LEU A 185 11.11 -4.20 -5.11
N ARG A 186 12.06 -4.93 -5.70
CA ARG A 186 11.74 -6.13 -6.49
C ARG A 186 11.06 -7.20 -5.65
N LYS A 187 11.54 -7.45 -4.43
CA LYS A 187 10.96 -8.46 -3.53
C LYS A 187 9.57 -8.06 -3.06
N ILE A 188 9.36 -6.76 -2.78
CA ILE A 188 8.04 -6.21 -2.42
C ILE A 188 7.07 -6.45 -3.59
N HIS A 189 7.44 -6.06 -4.81
CA HIS A 189 6.64 -6.28 -6.01
C HIS A 189 6.30 -7.78 -6.16
N ASP A 190 7.29 -8.66 -6.09
CA ASP A 190 7.10 -10.11 -6.25
C ASP A 190 6.19 -10.76 -5.21
N THR A 191 6.01 -10.09 -4.07
CA THR A 191 5.12 -10.56 -2.99
C THR A 191 3.69 -10.09 -3.19
N ILE A 192 3.38 -9.21 -4.15
CA ILE A 192 2.03 -8.68 -4.40
C ILE A 192 1.35 -9.49 -5.50
N ASP A 193 0.13 -9.98 -5.25
CA ASP A 193 -0.64 -10.78 -6.22
C ASP A 193 -1.39 -9.90 -7.23
N ILE A 194 -1.92 -8.77 -6.75
CA ILE A 194 -2.69 -7.82 -7.57
C ILE A 194 -2.05 -6.43 -7.44
N PRO A 195 -1.21 -6.03 -8.40
CA PRO A 195 -0.46 -4.78 -8.33
C PRO A 195 -1.25 -3.61 -8.93
N PHE A 196 -2.21 -3.03 -8.19
CA PHE A 196 -2.91 -1.83 -8.64
C PHE A 196 -2.01 -0.59 -8.64
N PHE A 197 -2.09 0.19 -9.70
CA PHE A 197 -1.46 1.50 -9.79
C PHE A 197 -2.52 2.58 -10.01
N LEU A 198 -2.60 3.54 -9.08
CA LEU A 198 -3.52 4.66 -9.13
C LEU A 198 -2.78 5.91 -9.63
N PRO A 199 -2.91 6.27 -10.92
CA PRO A 199 -2.29 7.48 -11.44
C PRO A 199 -2.94 8.72 -10.82
N ALA A 200 -2.20 9.81 -10.77
CA ALA A 200 -2.74 11.14 -10.51
C ALA A 200 -1.93 12.18 -11.27
N THR A 201 -2.61 13.23 -11.69
CA THR A 201 -1.96 14.32 -12.41
C THR A 201 -1.11 15.17 -11.49
N TYR A 202 -0.04 15.77 -12.00
CA TYR A 202 0.77 16.73 -11.23
C TYR A 202 -0.10 17.80 -10.59
N THR A 203 -1.03 18.36 -11.38
CA THR A 203 -1.98 19.39 -10.91
C THR A 203 -2.80 18.90 -9.72
N LEU A 204 -3.27 17.65 -9.75
CA LEU A 204 -4.06 17.06 -8.67
C LEU A 204 -3.21 16.76 -7.43
N VAL A 205 -2.02 16.17 -7.62
CA VAL A 205 -1.06 15.88 -6.54
C VAL A 205 -0.71 17.17 -5.81
N LYS A 206 -0.35 18.22 -6.55
CA LYS A 206 -0.02 19.54 -5.99
C LYS A 206 -1.15 20.14 -5.20
N LYS A 207 -2.33 20.25 -5.80
CA LYS A 207 -3.52 20.80 -5.13
C LYS A 207 -3.82 20.07 -3.82
N ARG A 208 -3.81 18.73 -3.84
CA ARG A 208 -4.14 17.92 -2.67
C ARG A 208 -3.04 17.99 -1.60
N ARG A 209 -1.76 17.88 -1.96
CA ARG A 209 -0.64 17.96 -1.02
C ARG A 209 -0.58 19.33 -0.34
N GLU A 210 -0.68 20.42 -1.11
CA GLU A 210 -0.65 21.78 -0.55
C GLU A 210 -1.88 22.10 0.32
N SER A 211 -2.98 21.33 0.19
CA SER A 211 -4.16 21.46 1.06
C SER A 211 -4.10 20.63 2.35
N ARG A 212 -3.11 19.77 2.53
CA ARG A 212 -2.97 18.97 3.76
C ARG A 212 -2.52 19.86 4.92
N THR A 213 -3.12 19.65 6.08
CA THR A 213 -2.77 20.33 7.33
C THR A 213 -1.43 19.84 7.88
N GLY A 214 -1.11 18.56 7.64
CA GLY A 214 0.16 17.94 7.96
C GLY A 214 0.01 16.42 8.12
N TYR A 215 1.01 15.81 8.74
CA TYR A 215 1.18 14.37 8.90
C TYR A 215 1.61 14.05 10.32
N VAL A 216 1.05 13.00 10.89
CA VAL A 216 1.56 12.40 12.12
C VAL A 216 2.87 11.68 11.81
N THR A 217 3.94 12.07 12.50
CA THR A 217 5.27 11.45 12.39
C THR A 217 5.71 10.90 13.75
N ILE A 218 6.78 10.12 13.80
CA ILE A 218 7.18 9.42 15.03
C ILE A 218 8.70 9.36 15.13
N GLY A 219 9.24 9.70 16.30
CA GLY A 219 10.66 9.61 16.59
C GLY A 219 11.20 10.88 17.26
N PRO A 220 12.46 10.87 17.67
CA PRO A 220 13.10 12.08 18.16
C PRO A 220 13.18 13.12 17.05
N ALA A 221 12.92 14.39 17.39
CA ALA A 221 13.03 15.49 16.44
C ALA A 221 14.47 15.59 15.88
N PRO A 222 14.63 15.98 14.60
CA PRO A 222 15.95 16.12 13.99
C PRO A 222 16.81 17.11 14.79
N THR A 223 17.89 16.59 15.39
CA THR A 223 18.86 17.45 16.07
C THR A 223 19.85 18.00 15.04
N PRO A 224 20.10 19.33 14.99
CA PRO A 224 21.10 19.89 14.10
C PRO A 224 22.50 19.49 14.57
N LYS A 225 23.02 18.36 14.06
CA LYS A 225 24.39 17.90 14.34
C LYS A 225 25.34 18.20 13.17
N PRO A 226 26.53 18.77 13.42
CA PRO A 226 27.54 19.04 12.39
C PRO A 226 27.97 17.76 11.67
N SER A 227 28.34 17.89 10.38
CA SER A 227 28.67 16.80 9.45
C SER A 227 29.80 15.86 9.91
N SER A 228 30.65 16.28 10.84
CA SER A 228 31.79 15.49 11.35
C SER A 228 31.40 14.35 12.30
N GLN A 229 30.17 14.30 12.82
CA GLN A 229 29.73 13.25 13.75
C GLN A 229 28.92 12.12 13.09
N ARG A 230 28.46 12.28 11.83
CA ARG A 230 27.60 11.29 11.15
C ARG A 230 28.28 9.95 10.85
N GLN A 231 29.61 9.92 10.73
CA GLN A 231 30.36 8.69 10.46
C GLN A 231 30.65 7.88 11.73
N ALA A 232 30.71 8.52 12.91
CA ALA A 232 30.96 7.83 14.17
C ALA A 232 29.71 7.09 14.69
N ASP A 233 28.51 7.65 14.46
CA ASP A 233 27.25 7.05 14.91
C ASP A 233 26.86 5.81 14.08
N LYS A 234 27.29 5.71 12.81
CA LYS A 234 27.10 4.50 11.99
C LYS A 234 27.77 3.26 12.60
N GLN A 235 28.93 3.41 13.25
CA GLN A 235 29.62 2.30 13.90
C GLN A 235 29.07 1.96 15.30
N GLN A 236 28.38 2.88 15.97
CA GLN A 236 27.71 2.60 17.24
C GLN A 236 26.32 1.97 17.07
N LEU A 237 25.58 2.33 16.01
CA LEU A 237 24.27 1.74 15.71
C LEU A 237 24.36 0.26 15.27
N GLU A 238 25.44 -0.15 14.60
CA GLU A 238 25.70 -1.57 14.27
C GLU A 238 25.95 -2.44 15.53
N GLN A 239 26.27 -1.85 16.68
CA GLN A 239 26.45 -2.60 17.94
C GLN A 239 25.16 -2.71 18.79
N GLU A 240 24.10 -1.96 18.47
CA GLU A 240 22.81 -2.03 19.18
C GLU A 240 21.80 -3.03 18.58
N GLU A 241 22.25 -3.89 17.66
CA GLU A 241 21.43 -4.89 16.96
C GLU A 241 21.13 -6.16 17.80
N LYS A 242 20.89 -5.98 19.10
CA LYS A 242 20.31 -7.00 19.99
C LYS A 242 19.28 -6.38 20.92
N ARG A 243 18.31 -5.65 20.36
CA ARG A 243 17.11 -5.28 21.11
C ARG A 243 16.10 -6.42 21.04
N ASP A 244 15.75 -6.92 22.21
CA ASP A 244 14.79 -7.99 22.44
C ASP A 244 13.42 -7.58 21.83
N VAL A 245 12.88 -8.40 20.93
CA VAL A 245 11.63 -8.14 20.16
C VAL A 245 10.43 -7.87 21.08
N ASN A 246 10.52 -8.23 22.36
CA ASN A 246 9.48 -8.07 23.37
C ASN A 246 9.46 -6.74 24.14
N THR A 247 10.42 -5.83 23.93
CA THR A 247 10.45 -4.53 24.62
C THR A 247 10.07 -3.39 23.70
N TYR A 248 8.77 -3.09 23.61
CA TYR A 248 8.26 -1.91 22.90
C TYR A 248 8.42 -0.67 23.78
N THR A 249 9.33 0.22 23.42
CA THR A 249 9.33 1.60 23.94
C THR A 249 8.55 2.46 22.93
N PRO A 250 7.40 3.04 23.30
CA PRO A 250 6.67 3.92 22.40
C PRO A 250 7.55 5.11 22.03
N LEU A 251 7.80 5.30 20.73
CA LEU A 251 8.48 6.47 20.22
C LEU A 251 7.55 7.71 20.33
N GLU A 252 8.14 8.89 20.55
CA GLU A 252 7.41 10.15 20.64
C GLU A 252 6.66 10.45 19.32
N THR A 253 5.41 10.91 19.42
CA THR A 253 4.61 11.31 18.26
C THR A 253 4.80 12.79 17.98
N ASN A 254 5.07 13.12 16.72
CA ASN A 254 5.31 14.46 16.20
C ASN A 254 4.31 14.80 15.08
N PHE A 255 4.44 16.02 14.54
CA PHE A 255 3.63 16.50 13.44
C PHE A 255 4.51 17.23 12.41
N TRP A 256 4.39 16.84 11.14
CA TRP A 256 5.14 17.42 10.02
C TRP A 256 4.19 18.08 9.02
N THR A 257 4.60 19.22 8.46
CA THR A 257 3.86 19.92 7.41
C THR A 257 4.77 20.19 6.23
N ASP A 258 4.29 19.91 5.01
CA ASP A 258 5.01 20.19 3.77
C ASP A 258 5.41 21.68 3.72
N PRO A 259 6.70 22.03 3.61
CA PRO A 259 7.10 23.42 3.46
C PRO A 259 6.66 23.99 2.11
N PRO A 260 6.57 25.32 1.95
CA PRO A 260 6.24 25.93 0.68
C PRO A 260 7.18 25.47 -0.45
N GLY A 261 6.60 25.02 -1.57
CA GLY A 261 7.36 24.52 -2.73
C GLY A 261 7.71 23.04 -2.70
N TYR A 262 7.47 22.34 -1.59
CA TYR A 262 7.87 20.93 -1.40
C TYR A 262 7.39 19.99 -2.50
N VAL A 263 6.17 20.19 -3.03
CA VAL A 263 5.66 19.37 -4.13
C VAL A 263 6.50 19.50 -5.40
N ASN A 264 6.89 20.73 -5.75
CA ASN A 264 7.59 21.03 -7.00
C ASN A 264 9.07 20.62 -6.92
N ASP A 265 9.64 20.76 -5.72
CA ASP A 265 11.06 20.52 -5.45
C ASP A 265 11.36 19.06 -5.12
N ILE A 266 10.42 18.33 -4.51
CA ILE A 266 10.67 16.99 -3.95
C ILE A 266 9.62 15.99 -4.45
N VAL A 267 8.35 16.13 -4.06
CA VAL A 267 7.32 15.08 -4.28
C VAL A 267 7.20 14.67 -5.74
N TRP A 268 7.00 15.65 -6.64
CA TRP A 268 6.81 15.35 -8.05
C TRP A 268 8.09 14.85 -8.72
N PRO A 269 9.26 15.49 -8.57
CA PRO A 269 10.53 14.96 -9.05
C PRO A 269 10.84 13.52 -8.61
N ARG A 270 10.60 13.19 -7.33
CA ARG A 270 10.81 11.83 -6.80
C ARG A 270 9.87 10.84 -7.46
N TYR A 271 8.58 11.17 -7.48
CA TYR A 271 7.57 10.33 -8.11
C TYR A 271 7.91 10.00 -9.57
N ILE A 272 8.18 11.01 -10.40
CA ILE A 272 8.44 10.80 -11.83
C ILE A 272 9.72 10.02 -12.08
N ARG A 273 10.74 10.20 -11.24
CA ARG A 273 12.01 9.48 -11.37
C ARG A 273 11.82 8.01 -11.01
N ASP A 274 11.20 7.74 -9.86
CA ASP A 274 11.07 6.39 -9.34
C ASP A 274 10.05 5.56 -10.15
N HIS A 275 9.17 6.23 -10.92
CA HIS A 275 8.19 5.60 -11.81
C HIS A 275 8.43 5.88 -13.31
N ALA A 276 9.61 6.38 -13.69
CA ALA A 276 9.91 6.73 -15.08
C ALA A 276 9.69 5.53 -16.03
N TRP A 277 10.03 4.33 -15.58
CA TRP A 277 9.83 3.07 -16.30
C TRP A 277 8.36 2.78 -16.65
N LEU A 278 7.42 3.32 -15.87
CA LEU A 278 5.98 3.18 -16.07
C LEU A 278 5.36 4.39 -16.80
N LEU A 279 5.92 5.59 -16.59
CA LEU A 279 5.39 6.86 -17.08
C LEU A 279 5.90 7.27 -18.47
N LEU A 280 6.99 6.65 -18.93
CA LEU A 280 7.65 7.00 -20.19
C LEU A 280 7.75 5.78 -21.11
N PRO A 281 7.66 5.99 -22.44
CA PRO A 281 7.93 4.93 -23.42
C PRO A 281 9.36 4.38 -23.27
N GLU A 282 9.54 3.09 -23.58
CA GLU A 282 10.85 2.42 -23.52
C GLU A 282 11.94 3.10 -24.36
N SER A 283 11.57 3.73 -25.48
CA SER A 283 12.49 4.44 -26.36
C SER A 283 13.03 5.76 -25.77
N THR A 284 12.54 6.19 -24.61
CA THR A 284 12.94 7.46 -23.99
C THR A 284 14.33 7.33 -23.39
N GLN A 285 15.28 8.10 -23.91
CA GLN A 285 16.59 8.25 -23.28
C GLN A 285 16.44 9.09 -22.01
N LEU A 286 16.56 8.44 -20.86
CA LEU A 286 16.53 9.10 -19.57
C LEU A 286 17.84 9.87 -19.38
N GLY A 287 17.76 11.20 -19.39
CA GLY A 287 18.81 12.06 -18.87
C GLY A 287 18.80 12.10 -17.34
N GLU A 288 19.88 12.61 -16.75
CA GLU A 288 19.95 12.84 -15.28
C GLU A 288 19.21 14.11 -14.85
N ASP A 289 18.81 14.97 -15.79
CA ASP A 289 18.14 16.23 -15.49
C ASP A 289 16.64 16.04 -15.18
N VAL A 290 16.26 16.45 -13.97
CA VAL A 290 14.88 16.44 -13.48
C VAL A 290 13.96 17.34 -14.32
N GLU A 291 14.45 18.46 -14.86
CA GLU A 291 13.61 19.36 -15.66
C GLU A 291 13.23 18.74 -17.01
N ASP A 292 14.14 17.99 -17.61
CA ASP A 292 13.83 17.19 -18.81
C ASP A 292 12.80 16.10 -18.49
N LEU A 293 12.94 15.40 -17.36
CA LEU A 293 11.95 14.40 -16.93
C LEU A 293 10.57 15.02 -16.70
N LYS A 294 10.49 16.18 -16.03
CA LYS A 294 9.24 16.92 -15.84
C LYS A 294 8.58 17.25 -17.17
N ARG A 295 9.36 17.72 -18.15
CA ARG A 295 8.85 18.05 -19.49
C ARG A 295 8.33 16.81 -20.22
N LEU A 296 9.04 15.70 -20.16
CA LEU A 296 8.67 14.45 -20.84
C LEU A 296 7.43 13.79 -20.23
N VAL A 297 7.36 13.73 -18.89
CA VAL A 297 6.24 13.13 -18.17
C VAL A 297 5.01 14.04 -18.20
N GLY A 298 5.19 15.36 -18.17
CA GLY A 298 4.11 16.35 -18.14
C GLY A 298 3.20 16.15 -16.93
N GLU A 299 1.90 15.93 -17.17
CA GLU A 299 0.93 15.64 -16.11
C GLU A 299 0.97 14.18 -15.63
N GLY A 300 1.83 13.31 -16.17
CA GLY A 300 1.92 11.91 -15.73
C GLY A 300 0.71 11.05 -16.11
N LYS A 301 0.04 11.39 -17.22
CA LYS A 301 -1.17 10.70 -17.71
C LYS A 301 -0.89 9.47 -18.58
N ASN A 302 0.32 9.36 -19.13
CA ASN A 302 0.65 8.39 -20.17
C ASN A 302 1.31 7.15 -19.58
N LEU A 303 0.56 6.40 -18.77
CA LEU A 303 1.07 5.17 -18.16
C LEU A 303 1.07 4.03 -19.16
N ARG A 304 2.10 3.20 -19.05
CA ARG A 304 2.20 1.93 -19.76
C ARG A 304 1.33 0.86 -19.10
N ASP A 305 0.66 0.06 -19.91
CA ASP A 305 -0.17 -1.08 -19.49
C ASP A 305 0.52 -2.44 -19.67
N ASP A 306 1.69 -2.46 -20.33
CA ASP A 306 2.51 -3.65 -20.60
C ASP A 306 3.56 -3.96 -19.52
N MET A 307 3.49 -3.27 -18.38
CA MET A 307 4.52 -3.27 -17.35
C MET A 307 4.24 -4.21 -16.15
N GLY A 308 3.23 -5.06 -16.26
CA GLY A 308 2.89 -6.03 -15.20
C GLY A 308 2.22 -5.38 -13.97
N VAL A 309 1.71 -4.15 -14.11
CA VAL A 309 0.88 -3.46 -13.11
C VAL A 309 -0.50 -3.18 -13.68
N LEU A 310 -1.53 -3.24 -12.84
CA LEU A 310 -2.91 -2.96 -13.22
C LEU A 310 -3.19 -1.46 -13.02
N VAL A 311 -3.14 -0.69 -14.10
CA VAL A 311 -3.38 0.75 -14.06
C VAL A 311 -4.88 1.03 -13.89
N ALA A 312 -5.22 1.80 -12.87
CA ALA A 312 -6.58 2.23 -12.60
C ALA A 312 -7.13 3.11 -13.75
N PRO A 313 -8.44 2.99 -14.06
CA PRO A 313 -9.03 3.68 -15.20
C PRO A 313 -9.07 5.20 -15.03
N GLY A 314 -9.27 5.90 -16.15
CA GLY A 314 -9.51 7.35 -16.17
C GLY A 314 -8.29 8.22 -15.90
N ASN A 315 -7.07 7.66 -15.94
CA ASN A 315 -5.81 8.40 -15.88
C ASN A 315 -5.71 9.39 -14.69
N GLY A 316 -6.28 9.02 -13.55
CA GLY A 316 -6.24 9.79 -12.31
C GLY A 316 -7.36 10.83 -12.15
N GLU A 317 -8.30 10.87 -13.08
CA GLU A 317 -9.45 11.78 -13.07
C GLU A 317 -10.78 11.05 -12.78
N CYS A 318 -10.74 9.74 -12.63
CA CYS A 318 -11.90 8.90 -12.32
C CYS A 318 -12.49 9.23 -10.95
N LEU A 319 -13.81 9.16 -10.84
CA LEU A 319 -14.51 9.31 -9.55
C LEU A 319 -14.19 8.13 -8.64
N MET A 320 -14.10 8.37 -7.32
CA MET A 320 -13.77 7.32 -6.35
C MET A 320 -14.76 6.14 -6.39
N GLU A 321 -16.03 6.39 -6.72
CA GLU A 321 -17.04 5.33 -6.89
C GLU A 321 -16.72 4.40 -8.07
N GLU A 322 -16.33 4.96 -9.22
CA GLU A 322 -15.97 4.18 -10.39
C GLU A 322 -14.68 3.40 -10.17
N LEU A 323 -13.70 4.03 -9.50
CA LEU A 323 -12.47 3.40 -9.09
C LEU A 323 -12.71 2.25 -8.12
N LEU A 324 -13.62 2.43 -7.14
CA LEU A 324 -14.02 1.37 -6.22
C LEU A 324 -14.67 0.20 -6.96
N ARG A 325 -15.57 0.46 -7.91
CA ARG A 325 -16.20 -0.60 -8.72
C ARG A 325 -15.15 -1.45 -9.44
N TRP A 326 -14.23 -0.79 -10.17
CA TRP A 326 -13.15 -1.46 -10.87
C TRP A 326 -12.29 -2.30 -9.92
N ALA A 327 -11.89 -1.74 -8.78
CA ALA A 327 -11.05 -2.44 -7.81
C ALA A 327 -11.78 -3.63 -7.18
N VAL A 328 -13.08 -3.50 -6.87
CA VAL A 328 -13.90 -4.62 -6.37
C VAL A 328 -13.94 -5.77 -7.36
N ASP A 329 -14.15 -5.48 -8.65
CA ASP A 329 -14.19 -6.50 -9.69
C ASP A 329 -12.84 -7.23 -9.83
N GLU A 330 -11.72 -6.50 -9.83
CA GLU A 330 -10.39 -7.10 -9.93
C GLU A 330 -10.01 -7.91 -8.67
N VAL A 331 -10.34 -7.43 -7.48
CA VAL A 331 -10.10 -8.18 -6.23
C VAL A 331 -10.97 -9.45 -6.19
N LEU A 332 -12.23 -9.39 -6.63
CA LEU A 332 -13.08 -10.59 -6.74
C LEU A 332 -12.48 -11.63 -7.68
N LYS A 333 -11.96 -11.24 -8.86
CA LYS A 333 -11.25 -12.16 -9.75
C LYS A 333 -10.04 -12.81 -9.07
N GLY A 334 -9.28 -12.05 -8.28
CA GLY A 334 -8.20 -12.56 -7.45
C GLY A 334 -8.65 -13.63 -6.48
N VAL A 335 -9.71 -13.33 -5.74
CA VAL A 335 -10.33 -14.25 -4.79
C VAL A 335 -10.84 -15.51 -5.49
N GLU A 336 -11.51 -15.39 -6.63
CA GLU A 336 -11.96 -16.52 -7.46
C GLU A 336 -10.81 -17.43 -7.88
N ASN A 337 -9.68 -16.86 -8.32
CA ASN A 337 -8.49 -17.62 -8.68
C ASN A 337 -7.86 -18.34 -7.49
N MET A 338 -8.06 -17.86 -6.26
CA MET A 338 -7.64 -18.56 -5.05
C MET A 338 -8.52 -19.78 -4.71
N PHE A 339 -9.74 -19.87 -5.25
CA PHE A 339 -10.60 -21.04 -5.09
C PHE A 339 -10.38 -22.12 -6.16
N ARG A 340 -9.86 -21.76 -7.33
CA ARG A 340 -9.51 -22.71 -8.40
C ARG A 340 -8.29 -23.56 -8.06
#